data_AF-A0A976LMI6-F1
#
_entry.id   AF-A0A976LMI6-F1
#
_cell.length_a   1.000
_cell.length_b   1.000
_cell.length_c   1.000
_cell.angle_alpha   90.00
_cell.angle_beta   90.00
_cell.angle_gamma   90.00
#
_symmetry.space_group_name_H-M   'P 1'
#
loop_
_entity.id
_entity.type
_entity.pdbx_description
1 polymer ?
#
loop_
_entity_poly.entity_id
_entity_poly.type
_entity_poly.pdbx_seq_one_letter_code
_entity_poly.pdbx_strand_id
1 'polypeptide(L)'
;MIQGCLNLTSTGRLARRLRHQFRTECVRTGMQGWKPLDAVKLEDWLTRVWFESWPEKIPASELYRINLWKELAEKIPPPFPLDKDFNLYRPLDENYGTMIRCK
;
A
#
# COMPACT_ATOMS: atom_id res chain seq x y z
N MET A 1 21.10 14.90 -19.85
CA MET A 1 19.73 14.39 -19.64
C MET A 1 19.70 13.68 -18.31
N ILE A 2 19.05 14.23 -17.28
CA ILE A 2 18.87 13.48 -16.03
C ILE A 2 17.74 12.48 -16.30
N GLN A 3 18.11 11.21 -16.40
CA GLN A 3 17.20 10.07 -16.50
C GLN A 3 16.23 10.17 -15.30
N GLY A 4 14.91 10.07 -15.56
CA GLY A 4 13.90 10.20 -14.51
C GLY A 4 14.07 9.09 -13.49
N CYS A 5 14.65 9.41 -12.32
CA CYS A 5 14.89 8.46 -11.26
C CYS A 5 13.66 8.40 -10.34
N LEU A 6 13.08 7.20 -10.20
CA LEU A 6 12.02 6.93 -9.23
C LEU A 6 12.63 6.73 -7.84
N ASN A 7 12.19 7.53 -6.88
CA ASN A 7 12.62 7.49 -5.49
C ASN A 7 11.55 6.82 -4.65
N LEU A 8 11.77 5.56 -4.27
CA LEU A 8 10.88 4.82 -3.39
C LEU A 8 11.24 5.11 -1.93
N THR A 9 10.21 5.41 -1.14
CA THR A 9 10.36 5.76 0.28
C THR A 9 9.53 4.84 1.16
N SER A 10 9.97 4.64 2.40
CA SER A 10 9.23 3.86 3.40
C SER A 10 7.95 4.55 3.86
N THR A 11 7.88 5.89 3.81
CA THR A 11 6.72 6.66 4.28
C THR A 11 6.37 7.80 3.33
N GLY A 12 5.07 8.09 3.21
CA GLY A 12 4.60 9.23 2.42
C GLY A 12 5.11 10.59 2.93
N ARG A 13 5.40 10.70 4.25
CA ARG A 13 6.00 11.90 4.85
C ARG A 13 7.42 12.14 4.30
N LEU A 14 8.23 11.09 4.20
CA LEU A 14 9.57 11.20 3.63
C LEU A 14 9.52 11.57 2.14
N ALA A 15 8.70 10.89 1.34
CA ALA A 15 8.49 11.25 -0.06
C ALA A 15 8.07 12.72 -0.25
N ARG A 16 7.15 13.21 0.58
CA ARG A 16 6.72 14.63 0.56
C ARG A 16 7.88 15.57 0.91
N ARG A 17 8.66 15.25 1.93
CA ARG A 17 9.82 16.05 2.35
C ARG A 17 10.88 16.13 1.25
N LEU A 18 11.19 15.01 0.60
CA LEU A 18 12.15 14.97 -0.52
C LEU A 18 11.69 15.84 -1.69
N ARG A 19 10.42 15.73 -2.09
CA ARG A 19 9.84 16.58 -3.14
C ARG A 19 9.92 18.07 -2.80
N HIS A 20 9.63 18.40 -1.54
CA HIS A 20 9.73 19.78 -1.07
C HIS A 20 11.17 20.30 -1.11
N GLN A 21 12.13 19.56 -0.55
CA GLN A 21 13.54 19.93 -0.56
C GLN A 21 14.08 20.11 -1.97
N PHE A 22 13.78 19.18 -2.89
CA PHE A 22 14.16 19.29 -4.29
C PHE A 22 13.59 20.56 -4.93
N ARG A 23 12.29 20.84 -4.71
CA ARG A 23 11.65 22.06 -5.23
C ARG A 23 12.32 23.32 -4.68
N THR A 24 12.59 23.39 -3.38
CA THR A 24 13.27 24.54 -2.77
C THR A 24 14.64 24.75 -3.38
N GLU A 25 15.38 23.67 -3.63
CA GLU A 25 16.72 23.74 -4.21
C GLU A 25 16.70 24.22 -5.68
N CYS A 26 15.76 23.73 -6.50
CA CYS A 26 15.60 24.21 -7.88
C CYS A 26 15.28 25.71 -7.93
N VAL A 27 14.41 26.19 -7.02
CA VAL A 27 14.08 27.61 -6.90
C VAL A 27 15.30 28.43 -6.47
N ARG A 28 16.02 27.96 -5.44
CA ARG A 28 17.23 28.62 -4.92
C ARG A 28 18.34 28.75 -5.97
N THR A 29 18.48 27.75 -6.83
CA THR A 29 19.52 27.70 -7.88
C THR A 29 19.09 28.36 -9.18
N GLY A 30 17.86 28.89 -9.27
CA GLY A 30 17.35 29.56 -10.46
C GLY A 30 17.20 28.63 -11.67
N MET A 31 17.14 27.31 -11.44
CA MET A 31 16.92 26.34 -12.50
C MET A 31 15.60 26.67 -13.21
N GLN A 32 15.48 26.51 -14.53
CA GLN A 32 14.21 26.71 -15.24
C GLN A 32 13.72 25.41 -15.86
N GLY A 33 12.39 25.22 -15.92
CA GLY A 33 11.77 24.07 -16.59
C GLY A 33 12.04 22.71 -15.94
N TRP A 34 12.27 22.65 -14.62
CA TRP A 34 12.58 21.40 -13.94
C TRP A 34 11.34 20.49 -13.81
N LYS A 35 11.54 19.19 -13.99
CA LYS A 35 10.51 18.18 -13.71
C LYS A 35 10.44 17.92 -12.20
N PRO A 36 9.24 17.71 -11.63
CA PRO A 36 9.12 17.32 -10.23
C PRO A 36 9.90 16.03 -9.93
N LEU A 37 10.50 15.95 -8.74
CA LEU A 37 11.10 14.71 -8.26
C LEU A 37 10.01 13.64 -8.11
N ASP A 38 10.20 12.51 -8.79
CA ASP A 38 9.31 11.35 -8.66
C ASP A 38 9.66 10.58 -7.38
N ALA A 39 9.17 11.08 -6.24
CA ALA A 39 9.34 10.42 -4.95
C ALA A 39 7.97 10.02 -4.36
N VAL A 40 7.82 8.73 -4.09
CA VAL A 40 6.55 8.10 -3.70
C VAL A 40 6.79 7.05 -2.60
N LYS A 41 5.76 6.75 -1.81
CA LYS A 41 5.81 5.64 -0.85
C LYS A 41 5.82 4.33 -1.63
N LEU A 42 6.63 3.36 -1.22
CA LEU A 42 6.73 2.05 -1.88
C LEU A 42 5.37 1.40 -2.10
N GLU A 43 4.54 1.35 -1.05
CA GLU A 43 3.20 0.76 -1.11
C GLU A 43 2.32 1.44 -2.16
N ASP A 44 2.26 2.78 -2.17
CA ASP A 44 1.46 3.53 -3.14
C ASP A 44 1.93 3.26 -4.57
N TRP A 45 3.24 3.14 -4.79
CA TRP A 45 3.80 2.80 -6.09
C TRP A 45 3.44 1.37 -6.52
N LEU A 46 3.59 0.39 -5.64
CA LEU A 46 3.21 -1.00 -5.90
C LEU A 46 1.72 -1.13 -6.22
N THR A 47 0.86 -0.45 -5.45
CA THR A 47 -0.57 -0.40 -5.69
C THR A 47 -0.87 0.18 -7.08
N ARG A 48 -0.24 1.30 -7.45
CA ARG A 48 -0.42 1.90 -8.77
C ARG A 48 0.01 0.94 -9.89
N VAL A 49 1.22 0.38 -9.79
CA VAL A 49 1.77 -0.55 -10.79
C VAL A 49 0.90 -1.79 -10.94
N TRP A 50 0.37 -2.33 -9.84
CA TRP A 50 -0.53 -3.48 -9.87
C TRP A 50 -1.81 -3.15 -10.66
N PHE A 51 -2.46 -2.03 -10.36
CA PHE A 51 -3.69 -1.62 -11.06
C PHE A 51 -3.46 -1.34 -12.54
N GLU A 52 -2.32 -0.74 -12.89
CA GLU A 52 -1.94 -0.47 -14.28
C GLU A 52 -1.62 -1.75 -15.05
N SER A 53 -1.05 -2.76 -14.39
CA SER A 53 -0.57 -3.99 -15.02
C SER A 53 -1.64 -5.09 -15.12
N TRP A 54 -2.59 -5.14 -14.18
CA TRP A 54 -3.67 -6.13 -14.13
C TRP A 54 -5.01 -5.49 -13.78
N PRO A 55 -5.59 -4.69 -14.68
CA PRO A 55 -6.86 -3.99 -14.42
C PRO A 55 -8.02 -4.97 -14.15
N GLU A 56 -7.97 -6.18 -14.70
CA GLU A 56 -8.94 -7.24 -14.46
C GLU A 56 -8.79 -7.92 -13.09
N LYS A 57 -7.66 -7.74 -12.40
CA LYS A 57 -7.37 -8.34 -11.08
C LYS A 57 -7.36 -7.28 -9.99
N ILE A 58 -8.53 -6.71 -9.75
CA ILE A 58 -8.76 -5.76 -8.67
C ILE A 58 -8.59 -6.48 -7.33
N PRO A 59 -7.74 -5.99 -6.41
CA PRO A 59 -7.65 -6.54 -5.07
C PRO A 59 -9.02 -6.51 -4.38
N ALA A 60 -9.36 -7.59 -3.70
CA ALA A 60 -10.58 -7.67 -2.92
C ALA A 60 -10.66 -6.53 -1.90
N SER A 61 -11.81 -5.84 -1.82
CA SER A 61 -12.04 -4.79 -0.82
C SER A 61 -11.98 -5.37 0.60
N GLU A 62 -11.62 -4.55 1.59
CA GLU A 62 -11.56 -4.98 2.99
C GLU A 62 -12.90 -5.58 3.45
N LEU A 63 -14.02 -4.91 3.14
CA LEU A 63 -15.35 -5.41 3.49
C LEU A 63 -15.64 -6.78 2.88
N TYR A 64 -15.23 -7.01 1.62
CA TYR A 64 -15.41 -8.30 0.98
C TYR A 64 -14.55 -9.39 1.65
N ARG A 65 -13.28 -9.09 1.97
CA ARG A 65 -12.40 -10.05 2.67
C ARG A 65 -12.93 -10.39 4.07
N ILE A 66 -13.39 -9.40 4.82
CA ILE A 66 -13.99 -9.63 6.14
C ILE A 66 -15.28 -10.44 6.03
N ASN A 67 -16.11 -10.18 5.02
CA ASN A 67 -17.30 -11.00 4.79
C ASN A 67 -16.94 -12.46 4.47
N LEU A 68 -15.87 -12.71 3.70
CA LEU A 68 -15.37 -14.07 3.49
C LEU A 68 -14.94 -14.75 4.79
N TRP A 69 -14.26 -14.03 5.68
CA TRP A 69 -13.89 -14.56 7.01
C TRP A 69 -15.12 -14.90 7.84
N LYS A 70 -16.15 -14.06 7.80
CA LYS A 70 -17.43 -14.34 8.45
C LYS A 70 -18.07 -15.62 7.89
N GLU A 71 -18.19 -15.73 6.58
CA GLU A 71 -18.75 -16.93 5.91
C GLU A 71 -17.95 -18.19 6.25
N LEU A 72 -16.63 -18.09 6.34
CA LEU A 72 -15.77 -19.19 6.77
C LEU A 72 -16.00 -19.57 8.23
N ALA A 73 -16.11 -18.60 9.14
CA ALA A 73 -16.39 -18.84 10.55
C ALA A 73 -17.79 -19.42 10.79
N GLU A 74 -18.76 -19.15 9.90
CA GLU A 74 -20.07 -19.79 9.92
C GLU A 74 -19.95 -21.29 9.57
N LYS A 75 -19.22 -21.62 8.51
CA LYS A 75 -19.02 -23.01 8.03
C LYS A 75 -18.10 -23.82 8.93
N ILE A 76 -17.04 -23.20 9.43
CA ILE A 76 -16.00 -23.80 10.27
C ILE A 76 -15.94 -22.94 11.54
N PRO A 77 -16.71 -23.28 12.58
CA PRO A 77 -16.72 -22.52 13.81
C PRO A 77 -15.30 -22.40 14.38
N PRO A 78 -14.90 -21.20 14.84
CA PRO A 78 -13.60 -21.03 15.46
C PRO A 78 -13.56 -21.82 16.77
N PRO A 79 -12.37 -22.30 17.19
CA PRO A 79 -12.23 -23.04 18.43
C PRO A 79 -12.48 -22.12 19.63
N PHE A 80 -13.01 -22.70 20.71
CA PHE A 80 -13.14 -21.99 21.99
C PHE A 80 -11.76 -21.48 22.46
N PRO A 81 -11.62 -20.24 22.98
CA PRO A 81 -12.68 -19.29 23.37
C PRO A 81 -12.97 -18.20 22.33
N LEU A 82 -12.67 -18.43 21.06
CA LEU A 82 -12.82 -17.39 20.03
C LEU A 82 -14.28 -17.23 19.60
N ASP A 83 -14.76 -15.99 19.58
CA ASP A 83 -16.09 -15.64 19.12
C ASP A 83 -16.13 -15.32 17.61
N LYS A 84 -17.27 -15.56 16.99
CA LYS A 84 -17.52 -15.27 15.57
C LYS A 84 -17.84 -13.78 15.38
N ASP A 85 -16.84 -12.93 15.49
CA ASP A 85 -17.04 -11.49 15.40
C ASP A 85 -15.94 -10.76 14.60
N PHE A 86 -16.11 -9.44 14.44
CA PHE A 86 -15.13 -8.59 13.77
C PHE A 86 -13.77 -8.55 14.49
N ASN A 87 -13.73 -8.77 15.81
CA ASN A 87 -12.49 -8.80 16.58
C ASN A 87 -11.66 -10.05 16.26
N LEU A 88 -12.30 -11.14 15.78
CA LEU A 88 -11.62 -12.30 15.22
C LEU A 88 -11.25 -12.11 13.74
N TYR A 89 -12.17 -11.61 12.91
CA TYR A 89 -11.99 -11.60 11.45
C TYR A 89 -10.87 -10.67 10.99
N ARG A 90 -10.74 -9.48 11.59
CA ARG A 90 -9.71 -8.52 11.20
C ARG A 90 -8.28 -9.03 11.46
N PRO A 91 -7.95 -9.54 12.67
CA PRO A 91 -6.65 -10.15 12.91
C PRO A 91 -6.35 -11.35 12.02
N LEU A 92 -7.37 -12.14 11.64
CA LEU A 92 -7.18 -13.25 10.70
C LEU A 92 -6.77 -12.75 9.31
N ASP A 93 -7.41 -11.70 8.79
CA ASP A 93 -7.04 -11.08 7.51
C ASP A 93 -5.60 -10.52 7.54
N GLU A 94 -5.25 -9.82 8.62
CA GLU A 94 -3.92 -9.23 8.82
C GLU A 94 -2.83 -10.31 8.92
N ASN A 95 -3.07 -11.36 9.71
CA ASN A 95 -2.14 -12.48 9.87
C ASN A 95 -1.99 -13.26 8.57
N TYR A 96 -3.08 -13.52 7.86
CA TYR A 96 -3.03 -14.19 6.56
C TYR A 96 -2.21 -13.38 5.55
N GLY A 97 -2.41 -12.07 5.49
CA GLY A 97 -1.62 -11.16 4.65
C GLY A 97 -0.13 -11.20 4.99
N THR A 98 0.22 -11.29 6.28
CA THR A 98 1.61 -11.41 6.74
C THR A 98 2.21 -12.75 6.34
N MET A 99 1.50 -13.85 6.56
CA MET A 99 1.97 -15.20 6.22
C MET A 99 2.25 -15.38 4.73
N ILE A 100 1.41 -14.82 3.85
CA ILE A 100 1.65 -14.91 2.40
C ILE A 100 2.89 -14.12 1.98
N ARG A 101 3.16 -12.96 2.61
CA ARG A 101 4.32 -12.13 2.28
C ARG A 101 5.65 -12.73 2.75
N CYS A 102 5.61 -13.62 3.75
CA CYS A 102 6.78 -14.29 4.33
C CYS A 102 6.97 -15.73 3.87
N LYS A 103 6.21 -16.19 2.85
CA LYS A 103 6.46 -17.44 2.14
C LYS A 103 7.48 -17.22 1.03
#